data_AF-A0A7S2BPN7-F1
#
_entry.id   AF-A0A7S2BPN7-F1
#
_cell.length_a   1.000
_cell.length_b   1.000
_cell.length_c   1.000
_cell.angle_alpha   90.00
_cell.angle_beta   90.00
_cell.angle_gamma   90.00
#
_symmetry.space_group_name_H-M   'P 1'
#
loop_
_entity.id
_entity.type
_entity.pdbx_description
1 polymer ?
#
loop_
_entity_poly.entity_id
_entity_poly.type
_entity_poly.pdbx_seq_one_letter_code
_entity_poly.pdbx_strand_id
1 'polypeptide(L)'
;TRKLHEQSEAALLEALEKVGSVDREAFEGKSYDSQVEFMSSHDIIVSPHGGQLTSIPFMPDCGGVVEIFPRFFFIPGFFGTLARNSGLEHFSIYPASEDVREALPATTDARFRHDARDVDSICAPTGEVARAVQEVQRRRLRCLAERAAK
;
A
#
# COMPACT_ATOMS: atom_id res chain seq x y z
N THR A 1 22.98 3.08 -1.23
CA THR A 1 21.80 2.65 -0.47
C THR A 1 20.89 3.83 -0.18
N ARG A 2 21.20 4.76 0.74
CA ARG A 2 20.31 5.92 1.04
C ARG A 2 19.98 6.85 -0.14
N LYS A 3 20.99 7.26 -0.93
CA LYS A 3 20.78 8.09 -2.14
C LYS A 3 19.94 7.40 -3.23
N LEU A 4 19.97 6.06 -3.29
CA LEU A 4 19.18 5.30 -4.27
C LEU A 4 17.71 5.24 -3.83
N HIS A 5 17.45 5.01 -2.53
CA HIS A 5 16.10 5.09 -1.96
C HIS A 5 15.49 6.50 -2.14
N GLU A 6 16.25 7.55 -1.84
CA GLU A 6 15.80 8.94 -2.03
C GLU A 6 15.50 9.27 -3.50
N GLN A 7 16.28 8.72 -4.45
CA GLN A 7 16.04 8.89 -5.89
C GLN A 7 14.82 8.08 -6.39
N SER A 8 14.63 6.87 -5.88
CA SER A 8 13.47 6.03 -6.19
C SER A 8 12.17 6.62 -5.63
N GLU A 9 12.23 7.23 -4.45
CA GLU A 9 11.09 7.91 -3.83
C GLU A 9 10.70 9.19 -4.60
N ALA A 10 11.67 10.03 -4.97
CA ALA A 10 11.38 11.23 -5.77
C ALA A 10 10.74 10.90 -7.12
N ALA A 11 11.25 9.86 -7.80
CA ALA A 11 10.68 9.40 -9.06
C ALA A 11 9.26 8.81 -8.89
N LEU A 12 8.97 8.19 -7.75
CA LEU A 12 7.62 7.73 -7.42
C LEU A 12 6.67 8.91 -7.21
N LEU A 13 7.08 9.91 -6.41
CA LEU A 13 6.27 11.11 -6.17
C LEU A 13 5.96 11.83 -7.49
N GLU A 14 6.96 12.05 -8.35
CA GLU A 14 6.75 12.68 -9.66
C GLU A 14 5.79 11.87 -10.55
N ALA A 15 5.83 10.54 -10.47
CA ALA A 15 4.90 9.67 -11.20
C ALA A 15 3.47 9.75 -10.65
N LEU A 16 3.30 9.89 -9.33
CA LEU A 16 2.01 9.98 -8.66
C LEU A 16 1.38 11.38 -8.79
N GLU A 17 2.19 12.44 -8.78
CA GLU A 17 1.75 13.82 -9.00
C GLU A 17 1.13 14.02 -10.39
N LYS A 18 1.51 13.19 -11.38
CA LYS A 18 0.86 13.14 -12.70
C LYS A 18 -0.54 12.53 -12.66
N VAL A 19 -0.90 11.86 -11.56
CA VAL A 19 -2.20 11.19 -11.36
C VAL A 19 -3.10 12.02 -10.44
N GLY A 20 -2.56 12.71 -9.43
CA GLY A 20 -3.34 13.53 -8.51
C GLY A 20 -2.49 14.29 -7.48
N SER A 21 -3.15 14.92 -6.50
CA SER A 21 -2.46 15.52 -5.35
C SER A 21 -1.86 14.43 -4.48
N VAL A 22 -0.62 14.63 -4.01
CA VAL A 22 0.13 13.64 -3.23
C VAL A 22 0.64 14.29 -1.96
N ASP A 23 0.23 13.75 -0.81
CA ASP A 23 0.85 14.04 0.47
C ASP A 23 1.70 12.85 0.92
N ARG A 24 2.73 13.14 1.71
CA ARG A 24 3.67 12.15 2.25
C ARG A 24 3.70 12.29 3.76
N GLU A 25 3.60 11.15 4.46
CA GLU A 25 3.66 11.12 5.90
C GLU A 25 4.35 9.86 6.42
N ALA A 26 5.15 10.03 7.46
CA ALA A 26 5.74 8.94 8.25
C ALA A 26 5.01 8.89 9.60
N PHE A 27 4.64 7.68 10.05
CA PHE A 27 3.82 7.53 11.26
C PHE A 27 4.67 7.46 12.53
N GLU A 28 5.99 7.36 12.41
CA GLU A 28 6.93 7.36 13.53
C GLU A 28 6.78 8.62 14.38
N GLY A 29 6.40 8.44 15.65
CA GLY A 29 6.22 9.53 16.60
C GLY A 29 4.94 10.35 16.41
N LYS A 30 4.04 9.98 15.48
CA LYS A 30 2.74 10.62 15.31
C LYS A 30 1.74 10.11 16.35
N SER A 31 0.87 11.00 16.82
CA SER A 31 -0.26 10.61 17.66
C SER A 31 -1.24 9.76 16.86
N TYR A 32 -2.07 9.00 17.58
CA TYR A 32 -3.16 8.24 16.97
C TYR A 32 -4.09 9.16 16.16
N ASP A 33 -4.48 10.31 16.71
CA ASP A 33 -5.37 11.26 16.02
C ASP A 33 -4.78 11.76 14.70
N SER A 34 -3.48 12.07 14.66
CA SER A 34 -2.82 12.48 13.41
C SER A 34 -2.80 11.36 12.36
N GLN A 35 -2.64 10.11 12.78
CA GLN A 35 -2.70 8.97 11.86
C GLN A 35 -4.11 8.77 11.29
N VAL A 36 -5.14 8.94 12.14
CA VAL A 36 -6.55 8.87 11.73
C VAL A 36 -6.90 10.02 10.78
N GLU A 37 -6.45 11.24 11.08
CA GLU A 37 -6.68 12.41 10.23
C GLU A 37 -6.01 12.26 8.87
N PHE A 38 -4.77 11.74 8.83
CA PHE A 38 -4.13 11.40 7.57
C PHE A 38 -4.96 10.36 6.79
N MET A 39 -5.32 9.23 7.40
CA MET A 39 -6.06 8.18 6.69
C MET A 39 -7.43 8.65 6.20
N SER A 40 -8.17 9.42 7.00
CA SER A 40 -9.53 9.88 6.67
C SER A 40 -9.60 11.01 5.64
N SER A 41 -8.49 11.72 5.41
CA SER A 41 -8.40 12.79 4.41
C SER A 41 -7.95 12.31 3.03
N HIS A 42 -7.58 11.03 2.88
CA HIS A 42 -6.97 10.51 1.67
C HIS A 42 -7.85 9.50 0.94
N ASP A 43 -7.98 9.70 -0.37
CA ASP A 43 -8.73 8.79 -1.25
C ASP A 43 -8.00 7.49 -1.54
N ILE A 44 -6.67 7.56 -1.66
CA ILE A 44 -5.80 6.43 -1.97
C ILE A 44 -4.58 6.47 -1.05
N ILE A 45 -4.29 5.36 -0.39
CA ILE A 45 -3.08 5.15 0.40
C ILE A 45 -2.15 4.23 -0.37
N VAL A 46 -0.93 4.70 -0.64
CA VAL A 46 0.18 3.87 -1.14
C VAL A 46 1.12 3.65 0.03
N SER A 47 1.34 2.39 0.42
CA SER A 47 2.15 2.11 1.60
C SER A 47 2.90 0.79 1.46
N PRO A 48 4.12 0.68 2.01
CA PRO A 48 4.72 -0.62 2.21
C PRO A 48 3.84 -1.49 3.12
N HIS A 49 3.96 -2.80 3.02
CA HIS A 49 3.32 -3.72 3.95
C HIS A 49 3.85 -3.45 5.38
N GLY A 50 2.96 -3.18 6.33
CA GLY A 50 3.36 -2.90 7.70
C GLY A 50 2.23 -2.51 8.62
N GLY A 51 2.57 -2.29 9.90
CA GLY A 51 1.61 -2.03 10.96
C GLY A 51 0.78 -0.76 10.75
N GLN A 52 1.27 0.24 10.03
CA GLN A 52 0.53 1.46 9.70
C GLN A 52 -0.77 1.20 8.92
N LEU A 53 -0.86 0.07 8.20
CA LEU A 53 -2.08 -0.34 7.50
C LEU A 53 -3.21 -0.79 8.44
N THR A 54 -2.99 -0.88 9.76
CA THR A 54 -4.10 -1.09 10.70
C THR A 54 -5.08 0.08 10.76
N SER A 55 -4.66 1.26 10.30
CA SER A 55 -5.46 2.48 10.33
C SER A 55 -6.29 2.72 9.06
N ILE A 56 -6.21 1.83 8.06
CA ILE A 56 -7.03 1.95 6.85
C ILE A 56 -8.55 1.95 7.08
N PRO A 57 -9.13 1.37 8.15
CA PRO A 57 -10.57 1.49 8.40
C PRO A 57 -11.07 2.93 8.61
N PHE A 58 -10.16 3.89 8.84
CA PHE A 58 -10.51 5.31 8.95
C PHE A 58 -10.57 6.03 7.60
N MET A 59 -10.18 5.38 6.51
CA MET A 59 -10.29 5.94 5.16
C MET A 59 -11.75 6.15 4.74
N PRO A 60 -12.03 7.08 3.81
CA PRO A 60 -13.36 7.24 3.24
C PRO A 60 -13.81 5.98 2.50
N ASP A 61 -15.13 5.75 2.50
CA ASP A 61 -15.77 4.71 1.70
C ASP A 61 -15.33 4.76 0.23
N CYS A 62 -15.21 3.59 -0.41
CA CYS A 62 -14.66 3.46 -1.77
C CYS A 62 -13.20 3.94 -1.91
N GLY A 63 -12.52 4.30 -0.82
CA GLY A 63 -11.10 4.59 -0.82
C GLY A 63 -10.26 3.39 -1.27
N GLY A 64 -8.98 3.61 -1.52
CA GLY A 64 -8.11 2.64 -2.16
C GLY A 64 -6.80 2.41 -1.43
N VAL A 65 -6.33 1.17 -1.36
CA VAL A 65 -5.04 0.82 -0.76
C VAL A 65 -4.16 0.11 -1.80
N VAL A 66 -2.99 0.69 -2.06
CA VAL A 66 -1.90 0.05 -2.81
C VAL A 66 -0.84 -0.39 -1.81
N GLU A 67 -0.79 -1.69 -1.55
CA GLU A 67 0.09 -2.31 -0.56
C GLU A 67 1.33 -2.89 -1.25
N ILE A 68 2.52 -2.44 -0.85
CA ILE A 68 3.80 -2.86 -1.45
C ILE A 68 4.52 -3.81 -0.50
N PHE A 69 4.66 -5.06 -0.90
CA PHE A 69 5.28 -6.08 -0.07
C PHE A 69 6.82 -6.08 -0.21
N PRO A 70 7.58 -6.29 0.89
CA PRO A 70 9.01 -6.55 0.80
C PRO A 70 9.26 -7.94 0.20
N ARG A 71 10.49 -8.17 -0.26
CA ARG A 71 10.88 -9.47 -0.80
C ARG A 71 10.77 -10.56 0.27
N PHE A 72 10.44 -11.78 -0.15
CA PHE A 72 10.24 -12.96 0.71
C PHE A 72 9.06 -12.88 1.68
N PHE A 73 8.25 -11.83 1.61
CA PHE A 73 7.08 -11.66 2.47
C PHE A 73 5.87 -11.27 1.62
N PHE A 74 4.89 -12.17 1.46
CA PHE A 74 3.68 -11.88 0.69
C PHE A 74 2.46 -12.53 1.35
N ILE A 75 1.64 -11.70 1.99
CA ILE A 75 0.41 -12.12 2.67
C ILE A 75 -0.72 -11.14 2.31
N PRO A 76 -1.15 -11.11 1.02
CA PRO A 76 -2.11 -10.11 0.52
C PRO A 76 -3.48 -10.21 1.19
N GLY A 77 -3.80 -11.36 1.78
CA GLY A 77 -5.06 -11.57 2.48
C GLY A 77 -5.15 -10.87 3.84
N PHE A 78 -4.04 -10.44 4.45
CA PHE A 78 -4.06 -9.88 5.80
C PHE A 78 -4.69 -8.48 5.81
N PHE A 79 -3.98 -7.47 5.29
CA PHE A 79 -4.55 -6.12 5.17
C PHE A 79 -5.53 -6.01 4.01
N GLY A 80 -5.42 -6.84 2.96
CA GLY A 80 -6.41 -6.86 1.89
C GLY A 80 -7.81 -7.29 2.34
N THR A 81 -7.93 -8.19 3.34
CA THR A 81 -9.25 -8.50 3.92
C THR A 81 -9.76 -7.37 4.80
N LEU A 82 -8.88 -6.72 5.57
CA LEU A 82 -9.24 -5.54 6.34
C LEU A 82 -9.78 -4.43 5.43
N ALA A 83 -9.06 -4.12 4.34
CA ALA A 83 -9.46 -3.13 3.35
C ALA A 83 -10.86 -3.42 2.78
N ARG A 84 -11.10 -4.64 2.31
CA ARG A 84 -12.41 -5.03 1.76
C ARG A 84 -13.53 -4.94 2.79
N ASN A 85 -13.29 -5.36 4.02
CA ASN A 85 -14.27 -5.28 5.10
C ASN A 85 -14.56 -3.82 5.52
N SER A 86 -13.62 -2.92 5.27
CA SER A 86 -13.78 -1.47 5.45
C SER A 86 -14.36 -0.75 4.22
N GLY A 87 -14.83 -1.49 3.21
CA GLY A 87 -15.42 -0.87 2.01
C GLY A 87 -14.40 -0.22 1.07
N LEU A 88 -13.14 -0.66 1.15
CA LEU A 88 -12.03 -0.12 0.35
C LEU A 88 -11.63 -1.07 -0.78
N GLU A 89 -11.13 -0.47 -1.86
CA GLU A 89 -10.42 -1.17 -2.92
C GLU A 89 -9.00 -1.51 -2.47
N HIS A 90 -8.50 -2.68 -2.87
CA HIS A 90 -7.16 -3.14 -2.50
C HIS A 90 -6.40 -3.68 -3.71
N PHE A 91 -5.14 -3.29 -3.79
CA PHE A 91 -4.19 -3.78 -4.78
C PHE A 91 -2.85 -4.09 -4.09
N SER A 92 -2.32 -5.30 -4.28
CA SER A 92 -1.03 -5.70 -3.74
C SER A 92 0.04 -5.73 -4.82
N ILE A 93 1.20 -5.13 -4.54
CA ILE A 93 2.41 -5.21 -5.37
C ILE A 93 3.41 -6.10 -4.65
N TYR A 94 3.88 -7.15 -5.30
CA TYR A 94 5.00 -7.97 -4.85
C TYR A 94 6.16 -7.82 -5.82
N PRO A 95 7.23 -7.06 -5.48
CA PRO A 95 8.25 -6.70 -6.44
C PRO A 95 9.23 -7.82 -6.83
N ALA A 96 9.13 -9.00 -6.22
CA ALA A 96 10.11 -10.04 -6.48
C ALA A 96 9.82 -10.82 -7.77
N SER A 97 10.89 -11.38 -8.32
CA SER A 97 10.98 -12.05 -9.62
C SER A 97 9.92 -13.15 -9.81
N GLU A 98 8.76 -12.79 -10.35
CA GLU A 98 7.68 -13.63 -10.93
C GLU A 98 7.15 -14.81 -10.09
N ASP A 99 7.75 -15.13 -8.95
CA ASP A 99 7.56 -16.36 -8.21
C ASP A 99 7.21 -16.08 -6.75
N VAL A 100 5.92 -15.93 -6.50
CA VAL A 100 5.34 -15.82 -5.14
C VAL A 100 5.76 -17.00 -4.24
N ARG A 101 6.24 -18.12 -4.79
CA ARG A 101 6.70 -19.28 -3.99
C ARG A 101 7.88 -18.93 -3.08
N GLU A 102 8.71 -17.93 -3.41
CA GLU A 102 9.80 -17.53 -2.52
C GLU A 102 9.29 -16.92 -1.19
N ALA A 103 8.03 -16.46 -1.15
CA ALA A 103 7.39 -15.92 0.04
C ALA A 103 6.58 -16.98 0.82
N LEU A 104 6.42 -18.21 0.28
CA LEU A 104 5.72 -19.30 1.00
C LEU A 104 6.29 -19.56 2.39
N PRO A 105 7.63 -19.60 2.60
CA PRO A 105 8.16 -19.85 3.93
C PRO A 105 7.74 -18.79 4.96
N ALA A 106 7.50 -17.53 4.57
CA ALA A 106 7.01 -16.51 5.49
C ALA A 106 5.59 -16.78 5.99
N THR A 107 4.80 -17.60 5.28
CA THR A 107 3.46 -17.99 5.73
C THR A 107 3.49 -19.12 6.77
N THR A 108 4.50 -20.00 6.72
CA THR A 108 4.57 -21.24 7.52
C THR A 108 5.66 -21.26 8.59
N ASP A 109 6.72 -20.46 8.47
CA ASP A 109 7.84 -20.40 9.43
C ASP A 109 7.96 -19.01 10.07
N ALA A 110 7.84 -18.97 11.39
CA ALA A 110 7.90 -17.72 12.17
C ALA A 110 9.30 -17.08 12.14
N ARG A 111 10.38 -17.86 12.07
CA ARG A 111 11.75 -17.34 12.00
C ARG A 111 12.02 -16.75 10.63
N PHE A 112 11.67 -17.48 9.57
CA PHE A 112 11.79 -16.93 8.21
C PHE A 112 10.98 -15.65 8.04
N ARG A 113 9.77 -15.61 8.61
CA ARG A 113 8.94 -14.40 8.62
C ARG A 113 9.60 -13.24 9.35
N HIS A 114 10.31 -13.50 10.44
CA HIS A 114 11.07 -12.47 11.16
C HIS A 114 12.22 -11.96 10.30
N ASP A 115 13.04 -12.86 9.75
CA ASP A 115 14.18 -12.50 8.92
C ASP A 115 13.76 -11.74 7.65
N ALA A 116 12.64 -12.14 7.02
CA ALA A 116 12.08 -11.49 5.84
C ALA A 116 11.62 -10.04 6.11
N ARG A 117 11.29 -9.69 7.37
CA ARG A 117 10.93 -8.30 7.74
C ARG A 117 12.13 -7.37 7.74
N ASP A 118 13.32 -7.90 7.99
CA ASP A 118 14.55 -7.12 8.10
C ASP A 118 15.25 -6.91 6.75
N VAL A 119 14.72 -7.50 5.68
CA VAL A 119 15.24 -7.32 4.33
C VAL A 119 14.76 -5.99 3.76
N ASP A 120 15.65 -4.99 3.73
CA ASP A 120 15.45 -3.71 3.04
C ASP A 120 15.33 -3.92 1.53
N SER A 121 14.12 -4.26 1.10
CA SER A 121 13.82 -4.77 -0.25
C SER A 121 12.50 -4.28 -0.82
N ILE A 122 11.95 -3.20 -0.26
CA ILE A 122 10.77 -2.54 -0.85
C ILE A 122 11.25 -1.79 -2.09
N CYS A 123 11.24 -2.50 -3.22
CA CYS A 123 11.72 -2.00 -4.51
C CYS A 123 10.65 -2.22 -5.57
N ALA A 124 9.51 -1.53 -5.49
CA ALA A 124 8.50 -1.56 -6.54
C ALA A 124 8.89 -0.62 -7.70
N PRO A 125 8.85 -1.06 -8.97
CA PRO A 125 9.03 -0.17 -10.11
C PRO A 125 7.99 0.98 -10.07
N THR A 126 8.44 2.23 -10.23
CA THR A 126 7.56 3.42 -10.12
C THR A 126 6.38 3.36 -11.10
N GLY A 127 6.61 2.87 -12.32
CA GLY A 127 5.55 2.66 -13.31
C GLY A 127 4.55 1.57 -12.93
N GLU A 128 4.94 0.59 -12.13
CA GLU A 128 4.00 -0.40 -11.58
C GLU A 128 3.12 0.21 -10.50
N VAL A 129 3.70 0.98 -9.58
CA VAL A 129 2.94 1.69 -8.54
C VAL A 129 1.97 2.68 -9.16
N ALA A 130 2.41 3.49 -10.14
CA ALA A 130 1.54 4.44 -10.83
C ALA A 130 0.36 3.76 -11.54
N ARG A 131 0.60 2.62 -12.20
CA ARG A 131 -0.48 1.82 -12.81
C ARG A 131 -1.44 1.24 -11.78
N ALA A 132 -0.93 0.77 -10.65
CA ALA A 132 -1.77 0.29 -9.55
C ALA A 132 -2.66 1.40 -8.99
N VAL A 133 -2.12 2.61 -8.79
CA VAL A 133 -2.89 3.78 -8.35
C VAL A 133 -3.97 4.16 -9.37
N GLN A 134 -3.66 4.17 -10.67
CA GLN A 134 -4.66 4.44 -11.71
C GLN A 134 -5.78 3.39 -11.73
N GLU A 135 -5.44 2.11 -11.55
CA GLU A 135 -6.41 1.04 -11.50
C GLU A 135 -7.31 1.15 -10.24
N VAL A 136 -6.73 1.45 -9.09
CA VAL A 136 -7.47 1.70 -7.85
C VAL A 136 -8.38 2.92 -7.99
N GLN A 137 -7.90 4.02 -8.57
CA GLN A 137 -8.70 5.22 -8.85
C GLN A 137 -9.90 4.88 -9.75
N ARG A 138 -9.69 4.07 -10.79
CA ARG A 138 -10.76 3.62 -11.69
C ARG A 138 -11.82 2.79 -10.96
N ARG A 139 -11.42 1.93 -10.02
CA ARG A 139 -12.35 1.13 -9.21
C ARG A 139 -13.10 1.98 -8.19
N ARG A 140 -12.41 2.90 -7.51
CA ARG A 140 -13.02 3.90 -6.61
C ARG A 140 -14.13 4.68 -7.30
N LEU A 141 -13.87 5.24 -8.49
CA LEU A 141 -14.87 6.00 -9.24
C LEU A 141 -16.10 5.16 -9.59
N ARG A 142 -15.92 3.87 -9.89
CA ARG A 142 -17.03 2.93 -10.10
C ARG A 142 -17.83 2.71 -8.82
N CYS A 143 -17.16 2.42 -7.71
CA CYS A 143 -17.80 2.22 -6.40
C CYS A 143 -18.63 3.46 -6.00
N LEU A 144 -18.10 4.66 -6.17
CA LEU A 144 -18.83 5.90 -5.90
C LEU A 144 -20.08 6.05 -6.78
N ALA A 145 -19.96 5.75 -8.08
CA ALA A 145 -21.11 5.80 -8.99
C ALA A 145 -22.20 4.79 -8.61
N GLU A 146 -21.82 3.56 -8.25
CA GLU A 146 -22.74 2.52 -7.80
C GLU A 146 -23.45 2.88 -6.49
N ARG A 147 -22.77 3.60 -5.60
CA ARG A 147 -23.36 4.08 -4.33
C ARG A 147 -24.28 5.26 -4.53
N ALA A 148 -23.97 6.17 -5.46
CA ALA A 148 -24.84 7.30 -5.80
C ALA A 148 -26.14 6.87 -6.51
N ALA A 149 -26.15 5.68 -7.12
CA ALA A 149 -27.32 5.11 -7.79
C ALA A 149 -28.28 4.36 -6.86
N LYS A 150 -27.94 4.21 -5.57
CA LYS A 150 -28.76 3.58 -4.54
C LYS A 150 -29.46 4.64 -3.68
#